data_AF-A0A0X7A687-F1
#
_entry.id   AF-A0A0X7A687-F1
#
_cell.length_a   1.000
_cell.length_b   1.000
_cell.length_c   1.000
_cell.angle_alpha   90.00
_cell.angle_beta   90.00
_cell.angle_gamma   90.00
#
_symmetry.space_group_name_H-M   'P 1'
#
loop_
_entity.id
_entity.type
_entity.pdbx_description
1 polymer ?
#
loop_
_entity_poly.entity_id
_entity_poly.type
_entity_poly.pdbx_seq_one_letter_code
_entity_poly.pdbx_strand_id
1 'polypeptide(L)'
;MSTKESNPKDNVGIKKWRQFTTIPLTVMCELGVAMLEGHKKGYGRHNYRVAGVKASVYVDAAVGHIMQWWEGEDIDADSQLSHITKAISSLVVLRDAMIQQQLNDDRPPKAKLDEVRDELQRVVDQMFEKYPEGVEPYTESGKNRLRPSHLTGATSFIAGGLVDKPVRS
;
A
#
# COMPACT_ATOMS: atom_id res chain seq x y z
N MET A 1 -40.79 -19.86 12.44
CA MET A 1 -39.75 -19.28 11.55
C MET A 1 -38.84 -20.42 11.14
N SER A 2 -38.92 -20.86 9.88
CA SER A 2 -38.14 -22.01 9.39
C SER A 2 -36.69 -21.58 9.16
N THR A 3 -35.78 -22.06 10.01
CA THR A 3 -34.34 -22.00 9.77
C THR A 3 -34.05 -22.86 8.54
N LYS A 4 -33.75 -22.19 7.42
CA LYS A 4 -33.30 -22.84 6.19
C LYS A 4 -32.09 -23.72 6.55
N GLU A 5 -32.21 -25.04 6.41
CA GLU A 5 -31.08 -25.96 6.55
C GLU A 5 -30.01 -25.52 5.53
N SER A 6 -28.92 -24.91 6.01
CA SER A 6 -27.82 -24.55 5.10
C SER A 6 -27.26 -25.84 4.52
N ASN A 7 -27.03 -25.85 3.20
CA ASN A 7 -26.52 -27.02 2.52
C ASN A 7 -25.25 -27.49 3.27
N PRO A 8 -25.13 -28.78 3.65
CA PRO A 8 -23.96 -29.27 4.38
C PRO A 8 -22.62 -28.93 3.70
N LYS A 9 -22.62 -28.74 2.36
CA LYS A 9 -21.45 -28.25 1.61
C LYS A 9 -21.05 -26.81 1.95
N ASP A 10 -21.99 -25.94 2.32
CA ASP A 10 -21.72 -24.53 2.65
C ASP A 10 -20.94 -24.45 3.98
N ASN A 11 -21.40 -25.17 5.02
CA ASN A 11 -20.77 -25.18 6.34
C ASN A 11 -19.38 -25.84 6.33
N VAL A 12 -19.18 -26.89 5.51
CA VAL A 12 -17.89 -27.56 5.35
C VAL A 12 -16.98 -26.78 4.40
N GLY A 13 -17.54 -26.15 3.37
CA GLY A 13 -16.82 -25.39 2.35
C GLY A 13 -16.12 -24.18 2.92
N ILE A 14 -16.78 -23.40 3.79
CA ILE A 14 -16.21 -22.21 4.45
C ILE A 14 -15.00 -22.55 5.32
N LYS A 15 -14.90 -23.77 5.85
CA LYS A 15 -13.74 -24.20 6.66
C LYS A 15 -12.54 -24.65 5.84
N LYS A 16 -12.66 -24.77 4.51
CA LYS A 16 -11.54 -25.17 3.65
C LYS A 16 -10.57 -24.01 3.51
N TRP A 17 -9.29 -24.32 3.35
CA TRP A 17 -8.23 -23.32 3.17
C TRP A 17 -8.39 -22.46 1.90
N ARG A 18 -9.18 -22.92 0.92
CA ARG A 18 -9.36 -22.25 -0.39
C ARG A 18 -10.40 -21.15 -0.27
N GLN A 19 -9.97 -19.94 0.07
CA GLN A 19 -10.82 -18.76 0.26
C GLN A 19 -10.66 -17.75 -0.90
N PHE A 20 -10.63 -18.20 -2.16
CA PHE A 20 -10.36 -17.30 -3.30
C PHE A 20 -11.40 -16.20 -3.49
N THR A 21 -12.67 -16.49 -3.18
CA THR A 21 -13.78 -15.55 -3.34
C THR A 21 -13.76 -14.40 -2.34
N THR A 22 -12.93 -14.48 -1.28
CA THR A 22 -12.78 -13.38 -0.32
C THR A 22 -11.81 -12.31 -0.81
N ILE A 23 -11.06 -12.59 -1.87
CA ILE A 23 -10.14 -11.64 -2.49
C ILE A 23 -10.88 -10.97 -3.67
N PRO A 24 -10.88 -9.63 -3.77
CA PRO A 24 -11.38 -8.94 -4.96
C PRO A 24 -10.66 -9.44 -6.22
N LEU A 25 -11.40 -10.07 -7.13
CA LEU A 25 -10.81 -10.68 -8.33
C LEU A 25 -10.15 -9.65 -9.26
N THR A 26 -10.61 -8.39 -9.23
CA THR A 26 -10.00 -7.28 -9.97
C THR A 26 -8.55 -7.05 -9.53
N VAL A 27 -8.29 -6.99 -8.21
CA VAL A 27 -6.94 -6.84 -7.65
C VAL A 27 -6.08 -8.06 -7.97
N MET A 28 -6.66 -9.26 -7.97
CA MET A 28 -5.94 -10.48 -8.37
C MET A 28 -5.50 -10.44 -9.83
N CYS A 29 -6.35 -9.92 -10.73
CA CYS A 29 -6.00 -9.74 -12.13
C CYS A 29 -4.90 -8.69 -12.32
N GLU A 30 -4.99 -7.54 -11.65
CA GLU A 30 -3.96 -6.50 -11.67
C GLU A 30 -2.61 -7.03 -11.19
N LEU A 31 -2.61 -7.76 -10.08
CA LEU A 31 -1.42 -8.45 -9.58
C LEU A 31 -0.84 -9.40 -10.63
N GLY A 32 -1.69 -10.16 -11.33
CA GLY A 32 -1.26 -11.02 -12.43
C GLY A 32 -0.52 -10.26 -13.54
N VAL A 33 -1.00 -9.07 -13.91
CA VAL A 33 -0.37 -8.19 -14.90
C VAL A 33 0.96 -7.63 -14.37
N ALA A 34 1.01 -7.17 -13.13
CA ALA A 34 2.25 -6.71 -12.49
C ALA A 34 3.32 -7.81 -12.45
N MET A 35 2.93 -9.06 -12.17
CA MET A 35 3.84 -10.21 -12.17
C MET A 35 4.29 -10.59 -13.58
N LEU A 36 3.43 -10.41 -14.59
CA LEU A 36 3.78 -10.61 -15.99
C LEU A 36 4.82 -9.58 -16.47
N GLU A 37 4.71 -8.33 -16.04
CA GLU A 37 5.70 -7.29 -16.33
C GLU A 37 7.09 -7.71 -15.86
N GLY A 38 7.23 -8.22 -14.63
CA GLY A 38 8.51 -8.73 -14.14
C GLY A 38 9.08 -9.84 -15.02
N HIS A 39 8.23 -10.77 -15.49
CA HIS A 39 8.66 -11.76 -16.48
C HIS A 39 9.15 -11.12 -17.78
N LYS A 40 8.46 -10.07 -18.29
CA LYS A 40 8.83 -9.36 -19.52
C LYS A 40 10.07 -8.49 -19.38
N LYS A 41 10.38 -7.99 -18.18
CA LYS A 41 11.63 -7.29 -17.84
C LYS A 41 12.87 -8.20 -17.80
N GLY A 42 12.71 -9.49 -18.15
CA GLY A 42 13.83 -10.44 -18.29
C GLY A 42 14.11 -11.27 -17.04
N TYR A 43 13.35 -11.09 -15.96
CA TYR A 43 13.55 -11.86 -14.72
C TYR A 43 13.08 -13.32 -14.84
N GLY A 44 12.08 -13.60 -15.71
CA GLY A 44 11.43 -14.90 -15.78
C GLY A 44 10.28 -15.07 -14.78
N ARG A 45 9.31 -15.95 -15.06
CA ARG A 45 8.20 -16.23 -14.12
C ARG A 45 8.70 -17.08 -12.95
N HIS A 46 8.29 -16.73 -11.73
CA HIS A 46 8.65 -17.47 -10.50
C HIS A 46 10.16 -17.60 -10.23
N ASN A 47 10.99 -16.75 -10.84
CA ASN A 47 12.45 -16.78 -10.68
C ASN A 47 12.87 -16.62 -9.21
N TYR A 48 12.12 -15.86 -8.42
CA TYR A 48 12.30 -15.65 -6.98
C TYR A 48 12.24 -16.95 -6.15
N ARG A 49 11.68 -18.05 -6.69
CA ARG A 49 11.71 -19.37 -6.05
C ARG A 49 13.01 -20.15 -6.30
N VAL A 50 13.86 -19.67 -7.20
CA VAL A 50 15.12 -20.33 -7.58
C VAL A 50 16.32 -19.45 -7.22
N ALA A 51 16.27 -18.17 -7.58
CA ALA A 51 17.35 -17.21 -7.36
C ALA A 51 17.37 -16.64 -5.93
N GLY A 52 16.26 -16.80 -5.19
CA GLY A 52 16.06 -16.15 -3.90
C GLY A 52 15.77 -14.66 -3.99
N VAL A 53 15.41 -14.07 -2.85
CA VAL A 53 15.14 -12.63 -2.71
C VAL A 53 15.83 -12.07 -1.48
N LYS A 54 16.24 -10.80 -1.53
CA LYS A 54 16.80 -10.08 -0.39
C LYS A 54 15.71 -9.23 0.27
N ALA A 55 15.53 -9.35 1.58
CA ALA A 55 14.41 -8.72 2.28
C ALA A 55 14.40 -7.19 2.10
N SER A 56 15.54 -6.53 2.30
CA SER A 56 15.68 -5.07 2.15
C SER A 56 15.22 -4.56 0.78
N VAL A 57 15.65 -5.21 -0.30
CA VAL A 57 15.33 -4.79 -1.68
C VAL A 57 13.83 -4.75 -1.93
N TYR A 58 13.10 -5.77 -1.46
CA TYR A 58 11.65 -5.85 -1.65
C TYR A 58 10.88 -4.95 -0.69
N VAL A 59 11.43 -4.68 0.50
CA VAL A 59 10.88 -3.67 1.41
C VAL A 59 11.04 -2.27 0.80
N ASP A 60 12.23 -1.92 0.31
CA ASP A 60 12.49 -0.62 -0.33
C ASP A 60 11.60 -0.41 -1.56
N ALA A 61 11.46 -1.43 -2.41
CA ALA A 61 10.57 -1.35 -3.58
C ALA A 61 9.10 -1.12 -3.18
N ALA A 62 8.60 -1.85 -2.18
CA ALA A 62 7.22 -1.69 -1.72
C ALA A 62 6.99 -0.31 -1.09
N VAL A 63 7.91 0.14 -0.23
CA VAL A 63 7.84 1.45 0.41
C VAL A 63 7.96 2.57 -0.63
N GLY A 64 8.84 2.44 -1.62
CA GLY A 64 9.01 3.42 -2.69
C GLY A 64 7.72 3.67 -3.48
N HIS A 65 7.02 2.60 -3.87
CA HIS A 65 5.73 2.74 -4.52
C HIS A 65 4.66 3.35 -3.59
N ILE A 66 4.63 2.98 -2.31
CA ILE A 66 3.72 3.58 -1.32
C ILE A 66 4.00 5.09 -1.16
N MET A 67 5.28 5.49 -1.12
CA MET A 67 5.68 6.89 -1.01
C MET A 67 5.27 7.70 -2.24
N GLN A 68 5.49 7.18 -3.45
CA GLN A 68 5.05 7.83 -4.69
C GLN A 68 3.52 8.04 -4.70
N TRP A 69 2.77 7.00 -4.32
CA TRP A 69 1.33 7.11 -4.18
C TRP A 69 0.91 8.14 -3.13
N TRP A 70 1.56 8.15 -1.98
CA TRP A 70 1.28 9.10 -0.89
C TRP A 70 1.51 10.55 -1.31
N GLU A 71 2.54 10.80 -2.13
CA GLU A 71 2.86 12.11 -2.70
C GLU A 71 2.01 12.48 -3.94
N GLY A 72 1.02 11.64 -4.30
CA GLY A 72 0.00 11.94 -5.32
C GLY A 72 0.24 11.32 -6.69
N GLU A 73 1.22 10.42 -6.84
CA GLU A 73 1.44 9.66 -8.08
C GLU A 73 0.61 8.37 -8.05
N ASP A 74 -0.55 8.37 -8.70
CA ASP A 74 -1.46 7.21 -8.66
C ASP A 74 -0.98 6.03 -9.51
N ILE A 75 -0.32 6.31 -10.64
CA ILE A 75 -0.01 5.34 -11.70
C ILE A 75 1.49 5.34 -12.03
N ASP A 76 2.07 4.13 -12.04
CA ASP A 76 3.46 3.88 -12.43
C ASP A 76 3.65 4.12 -13.93
N ALA A 77 4.59 5.01 -14.28
CA ALA A 77 4.78 5.45 -15.66
C ALA A 77 5.15 4.31 -16.63
N ASP A 78 5.94 3.32 -16.19
CA ASP A 78 6.40 2.21 -17.03
C ASP A 78 5.27 1.23 -17.38
N SER A 79 4.47 0.88 -16.37
CA SER A 79 3.50 -0.23 -16.46
C SER A 79 2.06 0.23 -16.62
N GLN A 80 1.77 1.50 -16.36
CA GLN A 80 0.42 2.06 -16.31
C GLN A 80 -0.48 1.35 -15.28
N LEU A 81 0.13 0.74 -14.25
CA LEU A 81 -0.56 0.12 -13.12
C LEU A 81 -0.51 1.03 -11.90
N SER A 82 -1.45 0.85 -10.97
CA SER A 82 -1.42 1.58 -9.70
C SER A 82 -0.14 1.29 -8.92
N HIS A 83 0.48 2.32 -8.33
CA HIS A 83 1.60 2.15 -7.40
C HIS A 83 1.25 1.19 -6.25
N ILE A 84 0.00 1.17 -5.77
CA ILE A 84 -0.44 0.22 -4.74
C ILE A 84 -0.36 -1.23 -5.24
N THR A 85 -0.77 -1.50 -6.47
CA THR A 85 -0.64 -2.83 -7.09
C THR A 85 0.83 -3.25 -7.22
N LYS A 86 1.73 -2.30 -7.51
CA LYS A 86 3.18 -2.52 -7.58
C LYS A 86 3.80 -2.80 -6.20
N ALA A 87 3.33 -2.12 -5.15
CA ALA A 87 3.71 -2.44 -3.79
C ALA A 87 3.24 -3.84 -3.39
N ILE A 88 1.98 -4.20 -3.71
CA ILE A 88 1.43 -5.55 -3.45
C ILE A 88 2.25 -6.61 -4.18
N SER A 89 2.62 -6.42 -5.45
CA SER A 89 3.39 -7.41 -6.19
C SER A 89 4.76 -7.67 -5.55
N SER A 90 5.42 -6.63 -5.05
CA SER A 90 6.67 -6.75 -4.29
C SER A 90 6.48 -7.57 -3.01
N LEU A 91 5.42 -7.30 -2.24
CA LEU A 91 5.10 -8.03 -1.01
C LEU A 91 4.69 -9.49 -1.28
N VAL A 92 3.99 -9.76 -2.38
CA VAL A 92 3.61 -11.12 -2.80
C VAL A 92 4.85 -11.95 -3.10
N VAL A 93 5.81 -11.41 -3.83
CA VAL A 93 7.09 -12.08 -4.10
C VAL A 93 7.85 -12.34 -2.81
N LEU A 94 7.97 -11.33 -1.94
CA LEU A 94 8.64 -11.46 -0.66
C LEU A 94 8.00 -12.55 0.20
N ARG A 95 6.67 -12.58 0.29
CA ARG A 95 5.95 -13.57 1.08
C ARG A 95 6.09 -14.97 0.51
N ASP A 96 6.07 -15.12 -0.82
CA ASP A 96 6.30 -16.41 -1.46
C ASP A 96 7.70 -16.93 -1.18
N ALA A 97 8.72 -16.08 -1.29
CA ALA A 97 10.09 -16.48 -0.96
C ALA A 97 10.25 -16.92 0.51
N MET A 98 9.56 -16.27 1.46
CA MET A 98 9.51 -16.75 2.85
C MET A 98 8.92 -18.16 2.96
N ILE A 99 7.83 -18.44 2.23
CA ILE A 99 7.16 -19.76 2.24
C ILE A 99 8.07 -20.82 1.62
N GLN A 100 8.77 -20.49 0.54
CA GLN A 100 9.67 -21.40 -0.18
C GLN A 100 11.06 -21.51 0.44
N GLN A 101 11.33 -20.85 1.58
CA GLN A 101 12.65 -20.79 2.22
C GLN A 101 13.74 -20.22 1.29
N GLN A 102 13.36 -19.28 0.43
CA GLN A 102 14.21 -18.60 -0.55
C GLN A 102 14.48 -17.14 -0.16
N LEU A 103 14.13 -16.75 1.06
CA LEU A 103 14.42 -15.42 1.59
C LEU A 103 15.86 -15.37 2.14
N ASN A 104 16.69 -14.52 1.54
CA ASN A 104 17.89 -14.01 2.18
C ASN A 104 17.47 -12.89 3.14
N ASP A 105 17.34 -13.27 4.41
CA ASP A 105 16.90 -12.40 5.48
C ASP A 105 18.04 -11.50 5.97
N ASP A 106 18.16 -10.33 5.35
CA ASP A 106 19.13 -9.29 5.69
C ASP A 106 18.50 -8.17 6.53
N ARG A 107 17.38 -8.45 7.21
CA ARG A 107 16.74 -7.47 8.09
C ARG A 107 17.69 -7.10 9.24
N PRO A 108 17.58 -5.88 9.78
CA PRO A 108 18.34 -5.47 10.96
C PRO A 108 18.11 -6.42 12.14
N PRO A 109 19.05 -6.45 13.12
CA PRO A 109 18.82 -7.12 14.39
C PRO A 109 17.48 -6.72 14.99
N LYS A 110 16.76 -7.68 15.57
CA LYS A 110 15.42 -7.47 16.09
C LYS A 110 15.43 -6.38 17.17
N ALA A 111 14.63 -5.34 16.95
CA ALA A 111 14.34 -4.35 17.98
C ALA A 111 13.32 -4.91 18.99
N LYS A 112 13.31 -4.33 20.19
CA LYS A 112 12.29 -4.60 21.21
C LYS A 112 11.01 -3.83 20.90
N LEU A 113 10.25 -4.32 19.92
CA LEU A 113 9.12 -3.59 19.34
C LEU A 113 8.03 -3.25 20.36
N ASP A 114 7.77 -4.13 21.33
CA ASP A 114 6.74 -3.89 22.34
C ASP A 114 7.12 -2.69 23.23
N GLU A 115 8.36 -2.65 23.74
CA GLU A 115 8.88 -1.52 24.52
C GLU A 115 8.81 -0.20 23.73
N VAL A 116 9.19 -0.21 22.45
CA VAL A 116 9.15 0.99 21.59
C VAL A 116 7.71 1.45 21.36
N ARG A 117 6.77 0.53 21.11
CA ARG A 117 5.36 0.86 20.88
C ARG A 117 4.69 1.41 22.13
N ASP A 118 4.96 0.79 23.28
CA ASP A 118 4.41 1.23 24.56
C ASP A 118 4.91 2.64 24.91
N GLU A 119 6.18 2.95 24.64
CA GLU A 119 6.73 4.30 24.83
C GLU A 119 6.07 5.32 23.89
N LEU A 120 5.96 5.01 22.60
CA LEU A 120 5.32 5.90 21.63
C LEU A 120 3.85 6.13 21.96
N GLN A 121 3.12 5.09 22.37
CA GLN A 121 1.73 5.22 22.79
C GLN A 121 1.59 6.14 23.99
N ARG A 122 2.47 6.00 25.00
CA ARG A 122 2.48 6.91 26.17
C ARG A 122 2.67 8.37 25.76
N VAL A 123 3.58 8.64 24.81
CA VAL A 123 3.79 9.99 24.29
C VAL A 123 2.55 10.51 23.57
N VAL A 124 1.92 9.68 22.74
CA VAL A 124 0.65 10.03 22.06
C VAL A 124 -0.44 10.34 23.09
N ASP A 125 -0.61 9.52 24.11
CA ASP A 125 -1.61 9.72 25.17
C ASP A 125 -1.39 11.07 25.88
N GLN A 126 -0.14 11.39 26.25
CA GLN A 126 0.20 12.70 26.83
C GLN A 126 -0.07 13.87 25.88
N MET A 127 0.10 13.69 24.57
CA MET A 127 -0.25 14.71 23.58
C MET A 127 -1.75 14.97 23.56
N PHE A 128 -2.59 13.93 23.61
CA PHE A 128 -4.04 14.05 23.67
C PHE A 128 -4.53 14.65 24.99
N GLU A 129 -3.86 14.38 26.13
CA GLU A 129 -4.16 15.05 27.40
C GLU A 129 -3.82 16.54 27.37
N LYS A 130 -2.67 16.90 26.78
CA LYS A 130 -2.19 18.27 26.71
C LYS A 130 -2.94 19.11 25.68
N TYR A 131 -3.33 18.50 24.57
CA TYR A 131 -4.04 19.13 23.45
C TYR A 131 -5.35 18.37 23.18
N PRO A 132 -6.37 18.55 24.04
CA PRO A 132 -7.62 17.80 23.96
C PRO A 132 -8.44 18.14 22.70
N GLU A 133 -8.24 19.34 22.15
CA GLU A 133 -8.85 19.76 20.89
C GLU A 133 -7.80 19.75 19.78
N GLY A 134 -8.05 18.95 18.75
CA GLY A 134 -7.27 18.93 17.51
C GLY A 134 -7.84 19.90 16.47
N VAL A 135 -7.01 20.33 15.53
CA VAL A 135 -7.46 21.08 14.35
C VAL A 135 -7.72 20.09 13.22
N GLU A 136 -8.73 20.37 12.39
CA GLU A 136 -9.04 19.55 11.22
C GLU A 136 -7.82 19.38 10.29
N PRO A 137 -7.54 18.15 9.82
CA PRO A 137 -6.43 17.91 8.93
C PRO A 137 -6.68 18.54 7.56
N TYR A 138 -5.63 19.16 7.01
CA TYR A 138 -5.63 19.60 5.62
C TYR A 138 -5.54 18.37 4.72
N THR A 139 -6.55 18.18 3.87
CA THR A 139 -6.64 17.05 2.93
C THR A 139 -6.75 17.57 1.50
N GLU A 140 -6.51 16.71 0.51
CA GLU A 140 -6.76 17.04 -0.90
C GLU A 140 -8.20 17.54 -1.12
N SER A 141 -9.17 16.87 -0.49
CA SER A 141 -10.59 17.29 -0.47
C SER A 141 -10.83 18.64 0.23
N GLY A 142 -9.89 19.10 1.06
CA GLY A 142 -9.93 20.35 1.84
C GLY A 142 -9.16 21.53 1.24
N LYS A 143 -8.42 21.35 0.12
CA LYS A 143 -7.62 22.40 -0.54
C LYS A 143 -8.39 23.65 -0.96
N ASN A 144 -9.73 23.66 -0.90
CA ASN A 144 -10.58 24.78 -1.30
C ASN A 144 -11.31 25.53 -0.16
N ARG A 145 -11.00 25.30 1.13
CA ARG A 145 -11.61 26.11 2.21
C ARG A 145 -10.73 27.21 2.80
N LEU A 146 -9.43 27.22 2.47
CA LEU A 146 -8.47 28.17 3.00
C LEU A 146 -7.45 28.57 1.92
N ARG A 147 -7.88 29.21 0.82
CA ARG A 147 -6.93 30.07 0.07
C ARG A 147 -6.76 31.34 0.89
N PRO A 148 -5.58 31.61 1.47
CA PRO A 148 -5.32 32.91 2.10
C PRO A 148 -5.47 34.00 1.03
N SER A 149 -6.12 35.10 1.36
CA SER A 149 -6.41 36.21 0.43
C SER A 149 -5.17 36.85 -0.20
N HIS A 150 -3.97 36.58 0.32
CA HIS A 150 -2.70 37.09 -0.21
C HIS A 150 -2.07 36.21 -1.31
N LEU A 151 -2.63 35.02 -1.61
CA LEU A 151 -2.13 34.11 -2.65
C LEU A 151 -2.97 34.11 -3.94
N THR A 152 -3.96 35.00 -4.07
CA THR A 152 -4.87 35.14 -5.22
C THR A 152 -4.21 35.66 -6.51
N GLY A 153 -2.88 35.80 -6.56
CA GLY A 153 -2.13 36.28 -7.73
C GLY A 153 -0.79 35.59 -7.99
N ALA A 154 -0.51 34.45 -7.35
CA ALA A 154 0.75 33.73 -7.57
C ALA A 154 0.75 33.02 -8.93
N THR A 155 1.74 33.33 -9.77
CA THR A 155 1.84 32.86 -11.17
C THR A 155 2.83 31.71 -11.39
N SER A 156 3.54 31.24 -10.35
CA SER A 156 4.47 30.10 -10.48
C SER A 156 4.74 29.35 -9.16
N PHE A 157 5.28 28.13 -9.28
CA PHE A 157 5.61 27.21 -8.18
C PHE A 157 6.48 27.82 -7.07
N ILE A 158 7.45 28.68 -7.44
CA ILE A 158 8.35 29.32 -6.46
C ILE A 158 7.62 30.39 -5.63
N ALA A 159 6.47 30.88 -6.10
CA ALA A 159 5.61 31.84 -5.40
C ALA A 159 4.37 31.21 -4.73
N GLY A 160 4.31 29.87 -4.56
CA GLY A 160 3.23 29.17 -3.85
C GLY A 160 2.23 28.40 -4.75
N GLY A 161 2.71 27.45 -5.56
CA GLY A 161 1.88 26.60 -6.44
C GLY A 161 1.07 25.51 -5.71
N LEU A 162 0.10 24.80 -6.28
CA LEU A 162 -0.61 24.73 -7.58
C LEU A 162 -1.87 23.82 -7.37
N VAL A 163 -2.88 23.64 -8.23
CA VAL A 163 -2.96 23.49 -9.70
C VAL A 163 -4.38 23.86 -10.17
N ASP A 164 -4.54 24.54 -11.32
CA ASP A 164 -5.84 24.68 -12.01
C ASP A 164 -6.15 23.48 -12.93
N LYS A 165 -7.45 23.17 -13.02
CA LYS A 165 -8.15 21.99 -13.56
C LYS A 165 -7.65 21.40 -14.90
N PRO A 166 -7.87 20.09 -15.16
CA PRO A 166 -8.04 19.62 -16.53
C PRO A 166 -9.37 20.14 -17.10
N VAL A 167 -9.27 20.87 -18.21
CA VAL A 167 -10.37 21.30 -19.08
C VAL A 167 -11.03 20.07 -19.70
N ARG A 168 -12.37 19.96 -19.58
CA ARG A 168 -13.15 19.01 -20.38
C ARG A 168 -13.34 19.60 -21.78
N SER A 169 -12.86 18.90 -22.81
CA SER A 169 -13.46 18.94 -24.16
C SER A 169 -14.45 17.80 -24.29
#